data_AF-A0A959DTI3-F1
#
_entry.id   AF-A0A959DTI3-F1
#
_cell.length_a   1.000
_cell.length_b   1.000
_cell.length_c   1.000
_cell.angle_alpha   90.00
_cell.angle_beta   90.00
_cell.angle_gamma   90.00
#
_symmetry.space_group_name_H-M   'P 1'
#
loop_
_entity.id
_entity.type
_entity.pdbx_description
1 polymer ?
#
loop_
_entity_poly.entity_id
_entity_poly.type
_entity_poly.pdbx_seq_one_letter_code
_entity_poly.pdbx_strand_id
1 'polypeptide(L)' 'QNQRKYLDKVDNGEQIIVLRGKDKSYTLTPIKEQDKYFTTAMVTRIKESIAEAERGEVKRISTPEEINQLLGL' A
#
# COMPACT_ATOMS: atom_id res chain seq x y z
N GLN A 1 -23.70 3.96 -17.71
CA GLN A 1 -22.95 5.14 -17.27
C GLN A 1 -23.56 5.69 -15.98
N ASN A 2 -23.05 5.31 -14.81
CA ASN A 2 -23.37 5.97 -13.53
C ASN A 2 -22.12 6.14 -12.64
N GLN A 3 -20.95 5.68 -13.10
CA GLN A 3 -19.72 5.64 -12.31
C GLN A 3 -19.31 7.03 -11.80
N ARG A 4 -19.32 8.05 -12.68
CA ARG A 4 -18.98 9.44 -12.30
C ARG A 4 -19.85 9.95 -11.15
N LYS A 5 -21.16 9.76 -11.24
CA LYS A 5 -22.12 10.17 -10.20
C LYS A 5 -21.78 9.59 -8.83
N TYR A 6 -21.35 8.33 -8.76
CA TYR A 6 -20.99 7.70 -7.48
C TYR A 6 -19.63 8.16 -6.97
N LEU A 7 -18.67 8.43 -7.85
CA LEU A 7 -17.38 9.02 -7.47
C LEU A 7 -17.59 10.44 -6.91
N ASP A 8 -18.37 11.28 -7.60
CA ASP A 8 -18.69 12.64 -7.14
C ASP A 8 -19.30 12.63 -5.73
N LYS A 9 -20.13 11.63 -5.41
CA LYS A 9 -20.71 11.46 -4.06
C LYS A 9 -19.66 11.13 -3.00
N VAL A 10 -18.75 10.22 -3.33
CA VAL A 10 -17.64 9.85 -2.44
C VAL A 10 -16.70 11.03 -2.21
N ASP A 11 -16.43 11.83 -3.25
CA ASP A 11 -15.63 13.05 -3.15
C ASP A 11 -16.30 14.11 -2.24
N ASN A 12 -17.64 14.16 -2.25
CA ASN A 12 -18.43 15.01 -1.34
C ASN A 12 -18.60 14.43 0.08
N GLY A 13 -17.93 13.33 0.40
CA GLY A 13 -17.93 12.73 1.74
C GLY A 13 -19.08 11.76 2.02
N GLU A 14 -19.88 11.39 1.02
CA GLU A 14 -20.91 10.36 1.18
C GLU A 14 -20.27 8.95 1.22
N GLN A 15 -20.78 8.07 2.08
CA GLN A 15 -20.34 6.67 2.12
C GLN A 15 -21.11 5.85 1.06
N ILE A 16 -20.36 5.20 0.16
CA ILE A 16 -20.94 4.29 -0.83
C ILE A 16 -20.52 2.85 -0.54
N ILE A 17 -21.51 1.97 -0.45
CA ILE A 17 -21.34 0.51 -0.36
C ILE A 17 -21.85 -0.11 -1.66
N VAL A 18 -20.98 -0.86 -2.34
CA VAL A 18 -21.28 -1.61 -3.56
C VAL A 18 -21.57 -3.06 -3.20
N LEU A 19 -22.78 -3.53 -3.46
CA LEU A 19 -23.17 -4.93 -3.29
C LEU A 19 -22.98 -5.70 -4.60
N ARG A 20 -22.27 -6.82 -4.56
CA ARG A 20 -22.04 -7.72 -5.71
C ARG A 20 -22.53 -9.13 -5.39
N GLY A 21 -23.85 -9.33 -5.52
CA GLY A 21 -24.49 -10.60 -5.18
C GLY A 21 -24.73 -10.74 -3.67
N LYS A 22 -24.98 -11.97 -3.23
CA LYS A 22 -25.50 -12.25 -1.88
C LYS A 22 -24.51 -11.94 -0.75
N ASP A 23 -23.21 -12.15 -0.98
CA ASP A 23 -22.20 -12.16 0.08
C ASP A 23 -20.94 -11.34 -0.24
N LYS A 24 -21.02 -10.41 -1.20
CA LYS A 24 -19.89 -9.51 -1.51
C LYS A 24 -20.33 -8.07 -1.40
N SER A 25 -19.68 -7.33 -0.52
CA SER A 25 -19.86 -5.90 -0.36
C SER A 25 -18.49 -5.23 -0.37
N TYR A 26 -18.44 -4.03 -0.92
CA TYR A 26 -17.23 -3.22 -1.02
C TYR A 26 -17.55 -1.80 -0.60
N THR A 27 -16.63 -1.14 0.10
CA THR A 27 -16.70 0.31 0.33
C THR A 27 -15.91 1.03 -0.74
N LEU A 28 -16.49 2.09 -1.31
CA LEU A 28 -15.77 2.99 -2.19
C LEU A 28 -15.17 4.12 -1.36
N THR A 29 -13.85 4.21 -1.34
CA THR A 29 -13.10 5.21 -0.56
C THR A 29 -12.18 5.96 -1.54
N PRO A 30 -12.17 7.30 -1.52
CA PRO A 30 -11.29 8.07 -2.39
C PRO A 30 -9.85 7.92 -1.87
N ILE A 31 -8.90 7.78 -2.78
CA ILE A 31 -7.48 7.77 -2.43
C ILE A 31 -7.00 9.22 -2.49
N LYS A 32 -6.53 9.74 -1.36
CA LYS A 32 -5.94 11.08 -1.25
C LYS A 32 -4.43 11.02 -1.44
N GLU A 33 -3.80 12.13 -1.78
CA GLU A 33 -2.34 12.20 -1.99
C GLU A 33 -1.53 11.73 -0.77
N GLN A 34 -2.05 11.96 0.43
CA GLN A 34 -1.45 11.50 1.68
C GLN A 34 -1.71 10.03 2.03
N ASP A 35 -2.63 9.36 1.33
CA ASP A 35 -3.01 7.99 1.66
C ASP A 35 -1.93 7.01 1.18
N LYS A 36 -1.28 6.34 2.13
CA LYS A 36 -0.35 5.26 1.84
C LYS A 36 -1.10 3.93 1.89
N TYR A 37 -1.39 3.37 0.73
CA TYR A 37 -2.02 2.06 0.65
C TYR A 37 -0.96 0.96 0.55
N PHE A 38 -0.98 0.04 1.50
CA PHE A 38 -0.13 -1.15 1.46
C PHE A 38 -0.98 -2.34 1.05
N THR A 39 -0.54 -3.07 0.03
CA THR A 39 -1.12 -4.38 -0.26
C THR A 39 -0.80 -5.34 0.88
N THR A 40 -1.61 -6.39 1.06
CA THR A 40 -1.32 -7.44 2.06
C THR A 40 0.09 -8.00 1.89
N ALA A 41 0.54 -8.20 0.64
CA ALA A 41 1.89 -8.66 0.35
C ALA A 41 2.97 -7.67 0.82
N MET A 42 2.77 -6.36 0.64
CA MET A 42 3.69 -5.34 1.14
C MET A 42 3.75 -5.32 2.67
N VAL A 43 2.59 -5.41 3.34
CA VAL A 43 2.54 -5.46 4.81
C VAL A 43 3.29 -6.68 5.34
N THR A 44 3.11 -7.85 4.71
CA THR A 44 3.84 -9.07 5.07
C THR A 44 5.35 -8.89 4.91
N ARG A 45 5.80 -8.37 3.77
CA ARG A 45 7.22 -8.12 3.51
C ARG A 45 7.84 -7.14 4.50
N ILE A 46 7.12 -6.07 4.87
CA ILE A 46 7.60 -5.11 5.89
C ILE A 46 7.81 -5.79 7.24
N LYS A 47 6.86 -6.65 7.66
CA LYS A 47 6.98 -7.39 8.92
C LYS A 47 8.18 -8.34 8.90
N GLU A 48 8.38 -9.04 7.78
CA GLU A 48 9.54 -9.92 7.59
C GLU A 48 10.85 -9.13 7.70
N SER A 49 10.96 -7.99 7.00
CA SER A 49 12.15 -7.13 7.05
C SER A 49 12.43 -6.54 8.43
N ILE A 50 11.40 -6.23 9.23
CA ILE A 50 11.60 -5.80 10.63
C ILE A 50 12.21 -6.95 11.44
N ALA A 51 11.68 -8.17 11.30
CA ALA A 51 12.19 -9.33 12.02
C ALA A 51 13.64 -9.70 11.58
N GLU A 52 13.98 -9.56 10.30
CA GLU A 52 15.35 -9.69 9.79
C GLU A 52 16.28 -8.67 10.48
N ALA A 53 15.85 -7.40 10.59
CA ALA A 53 16.61 -6.36 11.26
C ALA A 53 16.83 -6.64 12.75
N GLU A 54 15.81 -7.14 13.46
CA GLU A 54 15.92 -7.55 14.86
C GLU A 54 16.88 -8.73 15.06
N ARG A 55 16.96 -9.65 14.10
CA ARG A 55 17.94 -10.76 14.07
C ARG A 55 19.34 -10.34 13.63
N GLY A 56 19.52 -9.09 13.19
CA GLY A 56 20.79 -8.60 12.65
C GLY A 56 21.08 -9.07 11.22
N GLU A 57 20.08 -9.61 10.52
CA GLU A 57 20.15 -10.03 9.11
C GLU A 57 20.07 -8.82 8.17
N VAL A 58 20.92 -7.81 8.42
CA VAL A 58 20.95 -6.56 7.68
C VAL A 58 22.33 -6.29 7.12
N LYS A 59 22.37 -5.76 5.90
CA LYS A 59 23.59 -5.18 5.34
C LYS A 59 23.54 -3.66 5.53
N ARG A 60 24.47 -3.13 6.32
CA ARG A 60 24.63 -1.68 6.52
C ARG A 60 25.48 -1.11 5.39
N ILE A 61 25.01 -0.01 4.84
CA ILE A 61 25.69 0.75 3.79
C ILE A 61 25.81 2.17 4.30
N SER A 62 27.02 2.70 4.34
CA SER A 62 27.34 4.02 4.88
C SER A 62 27.95 4.95 3.84
N THR A 63 28.35 4.43 2.67
CA THR A 63 28.94 5.24 1.59
C THR A 63 28.31 4.94 0.22
N PRO A 64 28.34 5.89 -0.72
CA PRO A 64 27.94 5.64 -2.10
C PRO A 64 28.74 4.52 -2.78
N GLU A 65 30.03 4.37 -2.47
CA GLU A 65 30.88 3.32 -3.03
C GLU A 65 30.41 1.92 -2.61
N GLU A 66 29.96 1.76 -1.37
CA GLU A 66 29.38 0.51 -0.87
C GLU A 66 28.06 0.15 -1.57
N ILE A 67 27.30 1.15 -2.06
CA ILE A 67 26.11 0.93 -2.90
C ILE A 67 26.54 0.31 -4.23
N ASN A 68 27.54 0.89 -4.91
CA ASN A 68 28.03 0.37 -6.19
C ASN A 68 28.53 -1.07 -6.04
N GLN A 69 29.29 -1.37 -4.99
CA GLN A 69 29.74 -2.73 -4.68
C GLN A 69 28.58 -3.70 -4.41
N LEU A 70 27.53 -3.26 -3.72
CA LEU A 70 26.36 -4.10 -3.49
C LEU A 70 25.59 -4.39 -4.77
N LEU A 71 25.44 -3.39 -5.64
CA LEU A 71 24.66 -3.48 -6.87
C LEU A 71 25.45 -4.06 -8.04
N GLY A 72 26.78 -4.20 -7.90
CA GLY A 72 27.67 -4.68 -8.97
C GLY A 72 27.80 -3.67 -10.12
N LEU A 73 27.75 -2.38 -9.80
CA LEU A 73 27.82 -1.26 -10.75
C LEU A 73 29.25 -0.70 -10.89
#